data_AF-A0A2N1TWF0-F1
#
_entry.id   AF-A0A2N1TWF0-F1
#
_cell.length_a   1.000
_cell.length_b   1.000
_cell.length_c   1.000
_cell.angle_alpha   90.00
_cell.angle_beta   90.00
_cell.angle_gamma   90.00
#
_symmetry.space_group_name_H-M   'P 1'
#
loop_
_entity.id
_entity.type
_entity.pdbx_description
1 polymer ?
#
loop_
_entity_poly.entity_id
_entity_poly.type
_entity_poly.pdbx_seq_one_letter_code
_entity_poly.pdbx_strand_id
1 'polypeptide(L)'
;MRLIQAFRAIFALAALSFLLFSYNRGDLHPADKTLLANFTRNEQVFEKLVEMIRTDKRLLRIDQIWTIPTNPQSVGITEARILEYRTLLIRLGLSLALYEFHRPVTIILVAASKDWVRSPPRQGYAYLEMKPNHVVGTLKNYWPKAGKPVTVYQHIKGNWYIFFDFKD
;
A
#
# COMPACT_ATOMS: atom_id res chain seq x y z
N MET A 1 -3.81 -12.27 -59.58
CA MET A 1 -3.02 -13.14 -58.68
C MET A 1 -2.17 -12.40 -57.64
N ARG A 2 -2.00 -11.05 -57.69
CA ARG A 2 -1.23 -10.28 -56.69
C ARG A 2 -2.06 -9.73 -55.50
N LEU A 3 -3.39 -9.62 -55.64
CA LEU A 3 -4.27 -9.10 -54.58
C LEU A 3 -4.42 -10.07 -53.38
N ILE A 4 -4.40 -11.38 -53.63
CA ILE A 4 -4.63 -12.42 -52.60
C ILE A 4 -3.43 -12.54 -51.65
N GLN A 5 -2.21 -12.25 -52.12
CA GLN A 5 -1.00 -12.26 -51.29
C GLN A 5 -0.93 -11.06 -50.34
N ALA A 6 -1.40 -9.88 -50.77
CA ALA A 6 -1.44 -8.68 -49.92
C ALA A 6 -2.41 -8.84 -48.74
N PHE A 7 -3.58 -9.46 -48.95
CA PHE A 7 -4.54 -9.75 -47.88
C PHE A 7 -4.01 -10.75 -46.84
N ARG A 8 -3.22 -11.74 -47.28
CA ARG A 8 -2.59 -12.72 -46.38
C ARG A 8 -1.49 -12.11 -45.50
N ALA A 9 -0.71 -11.16 -46.03
CA ALA A 9 0.32 -10.46 -45.27
C ALA A 9 -0.27 -9.53 -44.20
N ILE A 10 -1.39 -8.86 -44.49
CA ILE A 10 -2.08 -7.99 -43.53
C ILE A 10 -2.69 -8.80 -42.37
N PHE A 11 -3.27 -9.97 -42.65
CA PHE A 11 -3.76 -10.88 -41.61
C PHE A 11 -2.64 -11.45 -40.73
N ALA A 12 -1.48 -11.76 -41.31
CA ALA A 12 -0.32 -12.26 -40.55
C ALA A 12 0.28 -11.18 -39.64
N LEU A 13 0.35 -9.92 -40.10
CA LEU A 13 0.78 -8.78 -39.28
C LEU A 13 -0.24 -8.46 -38.17
N ALA A 14 -1.54 -8.49 -38.45
CA ALA A 14 -2.57 -8.27 -37.44
C ALA A 14 -2.59 -9.38 -36.36
N ALA A 15 -2.35 -10.64 -36.73
CA ALA A 15 -2.22 -11.74 -35.78
C ALA A 15 -0.96 -11.63 -34.91
N LEU A 16 0.17 -11.16 -35.47
CA LEU A 16 1.40 -10.91 -34.72
C LEU A 16 1.25 -9.72 -33.75
N SER A 17 0.55 -8.66 -34.16
CA SER A 17 0.18 -7.53 -33.29
C SER A 17 -0.72 -7.96 -32.13
N PHE A 18 -1.68 -8.86 -32.38
CA PHE A 18 -2.58 -9.38 -31.35
C PHE A 18 -1.84 -10.32 -30.37
N LEU A 19 -0.89 -11.11 -30.84
CA LEU A 19 -0.02 -11.95 -30.00
C LEU A 19 0.95 -11.12 -29.16
N LEU A 20 1.48 -10.00 -29.70
CA LEU A 20 2.34 -9.07 -28.95
C LEU A 20 1.55 -8.23 -27.94
N PHE A 21 0.28 -7.90 -28.20
CA PHE A 21 -0.60 -7.25 -27.23
C PHE A 21 -1.07 -8.19 -26.10
N SER A 22 -1.03 -9.50 -26.36
CA SER A 22 -1.40 -10.53 -25.38
C SER A 22 -0.26 -10.88 -24.42
N TYR A 23 0.96 -10.38 -24.63
CA TYR A 23 2.14 -10.73 -23.83
C TYR A 23 2.39 -9.81 -22.62
N ASN A 24 1.33 -9.21 -22.07
CA ASN A 24 1.41 -8.45 -20.82
C ASN A 24 0.38 -8.90 -19.78
N ARG A 25 0.08 -10.21 -19.74
CA ARG A 25 -0.57 -10.86 -18.59
C ARG A 25 0.47 -11.48 -17.67
N GLY A 26 1.39 -10.64 -17.19
CA GLY A 26 2.12 -10.96 -15.99
C GLY A 26 1.38 -10.30 -14.84
N ASP A 27 0.32 -10.98 -14.37
CA ASP A 27 -0.53 -10.57 -13.25
C ASP A 27 0.31 -9.89 -12.16
N LEU A 28 0.20 -8.58 -12.10
CA LEU A 28 0.64 -7.84 -10.94
C LEU A 28 -0.44 -8.04 -9.91
N HIS A 29 -0.06 -8.27 -8.65
CA HIS A 29 -0.97 -7.90 -7.59
C HIS A 29 -1.29 -6.41 -7.81
N PRO A 30 -2.53 -6.02 -8.18
CA PRO A 30 -2.80 -4.67 -8.71
C PRO A 30 -2.45 -3.56 -7.73
N ALA A 31 -2.38 -3.92 -6.45
CA ALA A 31 -2.06 -3.03 -5.35
C ALA A 31 -0.59 -2.57 -5.33
N ASP A 32 0.41 -3.35 -5.77
CA ASP A 32 1.82 -2.93 -5.64
C ASP A 32 2.15 -1.68 -6.43
N LYS A 33 1.77 -1.64 -7.72
CA LYS A 33 2.00 -0.48 -8.59
C LYS A 33 1.20 0.72 -8.13
N THR A 34 -0.03 0.50 -7.69
CA THR A 34 -0.92 1.57 -7.24
C THR A 34 -0.41 2.20 -5.95
N LEU A 35 0.01 1.38 -4.97
CA LEU A 35 0.57 1.84 -3.71
C LEU A 35 1.90 2.56 -3.91
N LEU A 36 2.80 2.03 -4.75
CA LEU A 36 4.09 2.67 -5.04
C LEU A 36 3.90 4.01 -5.77
N ALA A 37 3.00 4.06 -6.76
CA ALA A 37 2.69 5.30 -7.47
C ALA A 37 2.06 6.36 -6.54
N ASN A 38 1.17 5.93 -5.64
CA ASN A 38 0.55 6.82 -4.66
C ASN A 38 1.59 7.37 -3.66
N PHE A 39 2.52 6.54 -3.19
CA PHE A 39 3.63 6.98 -2.35
C PHE A 39 4.50 8.00 -3.07
N THR A 40 4.94 7.68 -4.28
CA THR A 40 5.81 8.57 -5.08
C THR A 40 5.15 9.93 -5.34
N ARG A 41 3.84 9.96 -5.60
CA ARG A 41 3.10 11.20 -5.83
C ARG A 41 2.91 12.04 -4.56
N ASN A 42 2.83 11.39 -3.39
CA ASN A 42 2.46 12.03 -2.13
C ASN A 42 3.54 11.93 -1.05
N GLU A 43 4.81 11.71 -1.43
CA GLU A 43 5.90 11.41 -0.48
C GLU A 43 5.98 12.42 0.67
N GLN A 44 5.95 13.72 0.36
CA GLN A 44 5.99 14.78 1.38
C GLN A 44 4.80 14.75 2.35
N VAL A 45 3.63 14.30 1.88
CA VAL A 45 2.42 14.18 2.69
C VAL A 45 2.51 12.97 3.63
N PHE A 46 3.12 11.87 3.15
CA PHE A 46 3.45 10.71 4.00
C PHE A 46 4.46 11.07 5.07
N GLU A 47 5.53 11.80 4.72
CA GLU A 47 6.53 12.26 5.69
C GLU A 47 5.90 13.17 6.76
N LYS A 48 5.06 14.12 6.36
CA LYS A 48 4.31 14.97 7.30
C LYS A 48 3.47 14.12 8.27
N LEU A 49 2.75 13.11 7.76
CA LEU A 49 1.95 12.24 8.60
C LEU A 49 2.81 11.48 9.62
N VAL A 50 3.96 10.95 9.20
CA VAL A 50 4.91 10.28 10.11
C VAL A 50 5.47 11.24 11.16
N GLU A 51 5.85 12.45 10.77
CA GLU A 51 6.33 13.48 11.71
C GLU A 51 5.29 13.81 12.79
N MET A 52 4.03 13.98 12.38
CA MET A 52 2.92 14.20 13.30
C MET A 52 2.79 13.02 14.28
N ILE A 53 2.78 11.77 13.78
CA ILE A 53 2.67 10.56 14.61
C ILE A 53 3.82 10.47 15.62
N ARG A 54 5.05 10.79 15.20
CA ARG A 54 6.23 10.78 16.08
C ARG A 54 6.20 11.88 17.14
N THR A 55 5.51 12.99 16.86
CA THR A 55 5.30 14.09 17.81
C THR A 55 4.21 13.74 18.82
N ASP A 56 3.10 13.20 18.34
CA ASP A 56 1.87 12.95 19.11
C ASP A 56 1.89 11.55 19.76
N LYS A 57 2.93 11.29 20.56
CA LYS A 57 3.32 9.93 21.01
C LYS A 57 2.32 9.16 21.87
N ARG A 58 1.15 9.72 22.14
CA ARG A 58 0.11 9.12 22.98
C ARG A 58 -1.18 8.82 22.21
N LEU A 59 -1.22 9.10 20.89
CA LEU A 59 -2.35 8.82 19.98
C LEU A 59 -2.23 7.46 19.25
N LEU A 60 -2.34 6.34 19.96
CA LEU A 60 -2.01 4.96 19.52
C LEU A 60 -2.60 4.55 18.16
N ARG A 61 -3.78 5.08 17.86
CA ARG A 61 -4.50 4.77 16.64
C ARG A 61 -5.33 5.96 16.21
N ILE A 62 -5.44 6.13 14.89
CA ILE A 62 -6.42 7.03 14.29
C ILE A 62 -6.96 6.45 12.97
N ASP A 63 -8.28 6.39 12.87
CA ASP A 63 -8.99 6.17 11.60
C ASP A 63 -9.90 7.38 11.30
N GLN A 64 -10.75 7.23 10.29
CA GLN A 64 -11.59 8.33 9.79
C GLN A 64 -12.62 8.82 10.81
N ILE A 65 -13.01 8.00 11.80
CA ILE A 65 -14.09 8.31 12.74
C ILE A 65 -13.70 8.12 14.21
N TRP A 66 -12.69 7.32 14.50
CA TRP A 66 -12.32 6.89 15.85
C TRP A 66 -10.81 6.94 16.08
N THR A 67 -10.42 7.06 17.35
CA THR A 67 -9.04 7.14 17.81
C THR A 67 -8.81 6.31 19.06
N ILE A 68 -7.56 5.95 19.33
CA ILE A 68 -7.13 5.43 20.63
C ILE A 68 -6.09 6.41 21.21
N PRO A 69 -6.29 6.96 22.42
CA PRO A 69 -7.49 6.79 23.26
C PRO A 69 -8.74 7.40 22.61
N THR A 70 -9.92 6.93 23.04
CA THR A 70 -11.21 7.45 22.55
C THR A 70 -11.38 8.95 22.81
N ASN A 71 -10.80 9.46 23.90
CA ASN A 71 -10.69 10.89 24.18
C ASN A 71 -9.25 11.38 23.91
N PRO A 72 -8.93 11.91 22.72
CA PRO A 72 -7.58 12.37 22.38
C PRO A 72 -7.11 13.58 23.22
N GLN A 73 -8.02 14.39 23.75
CA GLN A 73 -7.70 15.53 24.62
C GLN A 73 -7.09 15.05 25.95
N SER A 74 -7.45 13.85 26.42
CA SER A 74 -6.84 13.24 27.62
C SER A 74 -5.33 13.01 27.51
N VAL A 75 -4.81 13.04 26.28
CA VAL A 75 -3.38 12.91 25.98
C VAL A 75 -2.79 14.15 25.32
N GLY A 76 -3.49 15.29 25.41
CA GLY A 76 -3.02 16.59 24.94
C GLY A 76 -3.19 16.83 23.45
N ILE A 77 -3.99 16.02 22.75
CA ILE A 77 -4.24 16.17 21.31
C ILE A 77 -5.54 16.95 21.09
N THR A 78 -5.45 18.05 20.35
CA THR A 78 -6.59 18.93 20.07
C THR A 78 -7.50 18.37 18.98
N GLU A 79 -8.74 18.82 18.93
CA GLU A 79 -9.69 18.45 17.86
C GLU A 79 -9.19 18.88 16.47
N ALA A 80 -8.57 20.06 16.38
CA ALA A 80 -7.95 20.54 15.15
C ALA A 80 -6.86 19.60 14.66
N ARG A 81 -6.05 19.04 15.57
CA ARG A 81 -5.01 18.06 15.24
C ARG A 81 -5.61 16.74 14.76
N ILE A 82 -6.70 16.27 15.39
CA ILE A 82 -7.44 15.08 14.93
C ILE A 82 -8.04 15.29 13.53
N LEU A 83 -8.60 16.47 13.27
CA LEU A 83 -9.12 16.81 11.96
C LEU A 83 -8.01 16.80 10.91
N GLU A 84 -6.85 17.37 11.21
CA GLU A 84 -5.68 17.35 10.32
C GLU A 84 -5.27 15.91 9.96
N TYR A 85 -5.17 15.00 10.94
CA TYR A 85 -4.92 13.58 10.68
C TYR A 85 -5.94 12.97 9.72
N ARG A 86 -7.24 13.16 9.98
CA ARG A 86 -8.31 12.60 9.15
C ARG A 86 -8.26 13.14 7.72
N THR A 87 -7.99 14.44 7.55
CA THR A 87 -7.76 15.05 6.23
C THR A 87 -6.58 14.40 5.50
N LEU A 88 -5.47 14.14 6.19
CA LEU A 88 -4.31 13.47 5.61
C LEU A 88 -4.63 12.02 5.23
N LEU A 89 -5.33 11.25 6.09
CA LEU A 89 -5.74 9.88 5.78
C LEU A 89 -6.61 9.84 4.53
N ILE A 90 -7.61 10.72 4.43
CA ILE A 90 -8.50 10.81 3.25
C ILE A 90 -7.68 11.16 2.00
N ARG A 91 -6.81 12.17 2.07
CA ARG A 91 -5.95 12.59 0.95
C ARG A 91 -5.06 11.46 0.44
N LEU A 92 -4.50 10.67 1.35
CA LEU A 92 -3.59 9.57 1.04
C LEU A 92 -4.31 8.27 0.65
N GLY A 93 -5.64 8.22 0.77
CA GLY A 93 -6.42 7.00 0.54
C GLY A 93 -6.19 5.94 1.61
N LEU A 94 -5.98 6.35 2.86
CA LEU A 94 -5.75 5.49 4.01
C LEU A 94 -7.04 5.31 4.81
N SER A 95 -7.28 4.09 5.29
CA SER A 95 -8.39 3.79 6.19
C SER A 95 -7.99 3.94 7.66
N LEU A 96 -6.69 3.78 7.96
CA LEU A 96 -6.20 3.67 9.33
C LEU A 96 -4.70 3.99 9.42
N ALA A 97 -4.30 4.67 10.48
CA ALA A 97 -2.92 4.73 10.97
C ALA A 97 -2.83 4.12 12.37
N LEU A 98 -1.91 3.18 12.53
CA LEU A 98 -1.53 2.54 13.79
C LEU A 98 -0.08 2.90 14.09
N TYR A 99 0.22 3.13 15.36
CA TYR A 99 1.60 3.19 15.80
C TYR A 99 1.82 2.25 16.98
N GLU A 100 3.05 1.73 17.09
CA GLU A 100 3.54 1.05 18.28
C GLU A 100 4.84 1.72 18.76
N PHE A 101 4.87 2.21 20.02
CA PHE A 101 6.07 2.78 20.66
C PHE A 101 6.95 1.74 21.36
N HIS A 102 6.81 0.46 21.02
CA HIS A 102 7.83 -0.51 21.40
C HIS A 102 9.05 -0.28 20.51
N ARG A 103 10.27 -0.32 21.04
CA ARG A 103 11.46 -0.23 20.19
C ARG A 103 11.61 -1.56 19.43
N PRO A 104 11.73 -1.53 18.09
CA PRO A 104 11.82 -0.36 17.20
C PRO A 104 10.46 0.29 16.87
N VAL A 105 10.44 1.63 16.74
CA VAL A 105 9.19 2.35 16.38
C VAL A 105 8.66 1.82 15.06
N THR A 106 7.38 1.46 15.08
CA THR A 106 6.67 0.92 13.93
C THR A 106 5.41 1.73 13.70
N ILE A 107 5.27 2.29 12.50
CA ILE A 107 4.06 2.99 12.06
C ILE A 107 3.48 2.21 10.87
N ILE A 108 2.22 1.79 11.01
CA ILE A 108 1.49 1.03 9.99
C ILE A 108 0.34 1.89 9.47
N LEU A 109 0.35 2.15 8.17
CA LEU A 109 -0.65 2.94 7.47
C LEU A 109 -1.42 2.01 6.53
N VAL A 110 -2.67 1.70 6.85
CA VAL A 110 -3.47 0.76 6.06
C VAL A 110 -4.17 1.52 4.93
N ALA A 111 -4.00 1.03 3.70
CA ALA A 111 -4.68 1.57 2.54
C ALA A 111 -6.16 1.21 2.55
N ALA A 112 -7.02 2.12 2.09
CA ALA A 112 -8.41 1.82 1.85
C ALA A 112 -8.55 0.85 0.66
N SER A 113 -9.21 -0.29 0.85
CA SER A 113 -9.51 -1.22 -0.22
C SER A 113 -10.76 -0.75 -0.97
N LYS A 114 -10.65 -0.49 -2.28
CA LYS A 114 -11.82 -0.13 -3.11
C LYS A 114 -12.52 -1.34 -3.75
N ASP A 115 -11.82 -2.47 -3.92
CA ASP A 115 -12.22 -3.46 -4.94
C ASP A 115 -12.10 -4.95 -4.54
N TRP A 116 -12.50 -5.40 -3.34
CA TRP A 116 -12.50 -6.87 -3.07
C TRP A 116 -13.68 -7.41 -2.24
N VAL A 117 -14.30 -8.47 -2.79
CA VAL A 117 -15.53 -9.15 -2.32
C VAL A 117 -15.27 -10.24 -1.26
N ARG A 118 -14.01 -10.52 -0.92
CA ARG A 118 -13.63 -11.46 0.16
C ARG A 118 -12.53 -10.82 0.98
N SER A 119 -12.70 -10.81 2.31
CA SER A 119 -11.82 -10.21 3.32
C SER A 119 -10.35 -10.20 2.87
N PRO A 120 -9.84 -9.10 2.29
CA PRO A 120 -8.53 -9.12 1.69
C PRO A 120 -7.46 -9.08 2.78
N PRO A 121 -6.25 -9.59 2.51
CA PRO A 121 -5.09 -9.34 3.36
C PRO A 121 -4.94 -7.83 3.58
N ARG A 122 -4.66 -7.42 4.82
CA ARG A 122 -4.43 -5.99 5.12
C ARG A 122 -3.17 -5.56 4.37
N GLN A 123 -3.25 -4.43 3.69
CA GLN A 123 -2.12 -3.89 2.92
C GLN A 123 -2.00 -2.39 3.11
N GLY A 124 -0.81 -1.88 2.84
CA GLY A 124 -0.55 -0.45 2.90
C GLY A 124 0.93 -0.16 3.03
N TYR A 125 1.26 0.84 3.85
CA TYR A 125 2.61 1.32 4.05
C TYR A 125 3.07 1.07 5.48
N ALA A 126 4.36 0.81 5.63
CA ALA A 126 5.02 0.71 6.92
C ALA A 126 6.22 1.65 6.95
N TYR A 127 6.33 2.45 8.00
CA TYR A 127 7.55 3.15 8.35
C TYR A 127 8.20 2.42 9.52
N LEU A 128 9.36 1.83 9.29
CA LEU A 128 10.03 0.94 10.23
C LEU A 128 11.44 1.45 10.52
N GLU A 129 11.75 1.74 11.79
CA GLU A 129 13.10 2.16 12.19
C GLU A 129 14.15 1.05 12.07
N MET A 130 13.71 -0.21 12.04
CA MET A 130 14.55 -1.37 11.78
C MET A 130 14.06 -2.15 10.57
N LYS A 131 14.99 -2.68 9.79
CA LYS A 131 14.68 -3.57 8.66
C LYS A 131 13.90 -4.79 9.16
N PRO A 132 12.71 -5.10 8.60
CA PRO A 132 11.95 -6.27 9.01
C PRO A 132 12.56 -7.56 8.47
N ASN A 133 12.20 -8.70 9.08
CA ASN A 133 12.78 -10.00 8.72
C ASN A 133 12.35 -10.50 7.34
N HIS A 134 11.13 -10.18 6.91
CA HIS A 134 10.54 -10.70 5.67
C HIS A 134 10.44 -9.63 4.58
N VAL A 135 11.60 -9.15 4.12
CA VAL A 135 11.69 -8.25 2.96
C VAL A 135 11.84 -9.06 1.68
N VAL A 136 10.95 -8.85 0.72
CA VAL A 136 11.01 -9.44 -0.63
C VAL A 136 11.35 -8.36 -1.65
N GLY A 137 11.99 -8.75 -2.75
CA GLY A 137 12.31 -7.82 -3.84
C GLY A 137 11.08 -7.30 -4.57
N THR A 138 10.04 -8.14 -4.69
CA THR A 138 8.74 -7.75 -5.24
C THR A 138 7.64 -8.58 -4.62
N LEU A 139 6.51 -7.95 -4.33
CA LEU A 139 5.30 -8.62 -3.86
C LEU A 139 4.46 -9.22 -5.00
N LYS A 140 4.82 -8.91 -6.26
CA LYS A 140 4.12 -9.31 -7.49
C LYS A 140 3.68 -10.77 -7.52
N ASN A 141 4.58 -11.67 -7.13
CA ASN A 141 4.39 -13.12 -7.20
C ASN A 141 4.46 -13.77 -5.81
N TYR A 142 4.38 -12.96 -4.74
CA TYR A 142 4.51 -13.50 -3.40
C TYR A 142 3.19 -14.11 -2.94
N TRP A 143 3.23 -15.41 -2.67
CA TRP A 143 2.17 -16.12 -1.97
C TRP A 143 2.75 -16.76 -0.72
N PRO A 144 2.10 -16.60 0.44
CA PRO A 144 2.56 -17.25 1.66
C PRO A 144 2.47 -18.78 1.49
N LYS A 145 3.43 -19.51 2.06
CA LYS A 145 3.28 -20.96 2.20
C LYS A 145 2.06 -21.25 3.09
N ALA A 146 1.24 -22.21 2.69
CA ALA A 146 -0.01 -22.55 3.38
C ALA A 146 0.19 -22.71 4.90
N GLY A 147 -0.72 -22.13 5.68
CA GLY A 147 -0.82 -22.35 7.13
C GLY A 147 0.09 -21.49 8.01
N LYS A 148 0.73 -20.44 7.49
CA LYS A 148 1.47 -19.48 8.34
C LYS A 148 1.02 -18.03 8.06
N PRO A 149 0.39 -17.35 9.03
CA PRO A 149 0.18 -15.92 8.91
C PRO A 149 1.55 -15.24 8.75
N VAL A 150 1.70 -14.48 7.69
CA VAL A 150 2.95 -13.79 7.41
C VAL A 150 2.64 -12.37 6.97
N THR A 151 3.33 -11.43 7.59
CA THR A 151 3.44 -10.08 7.08
C THR A 151 4.72 -10.00 6.25
N VAL A 152 4.59 -9.61 5.00
CA VAL A 152 5.72 -9.41 4.09
C VAL A 152 5.85 -7.95 3.70
N TYR A 153 7.09 -7.56 3.41
CA TYR A 153 7.45 -6.18 3.14
C TYR A 153 8.19 -6.07 1.81
N GLN A 154 7.88 -5.05 1.03
CA GLN A 154 8.69 -4.60 -0.09
C GLN A 154 9.25 -3.22 0.24
N HIS A 155 10.57 -3.07 0.15
CA HIS A 155 11.21 -1.79 0.41
C HIS A 155 10.86 -0.76 -0.67
N ILE A 156 10.65 0.49 -0.26
CA ILE A 156 10.44 1.64 -1.16
C ILE A 156 11.68 2.54 -1.14
N LYS A 157 11.93 3.17 0.01
CA LYS A 157 12.98 4.19 0.22
C LYS A 157 13.20 4.41 1.70
N GLY A 158 14.45 4.54 2.14
CA GLY A 158 14.77 4.80 3.54
C GLY A 158 14.09 3.77 4.46
N ASN A 159 13.27 4.24 5.39
CA ASN A 159 12.52 3.40 6.35
C ASN A 159 11.12 3.00 5.85
N TRP A 160 10.77 3.31 4.60
CA TRP A 160 9.47 3.02 4.02
C TRP A 160 9.42 1.68 3.31
N TYR A 161 8.32 0.97 3.57
CA TYR A 161 7.96 -0.30 2.97
C TYR A 161 6.49 -0.30 2.56
N ILE A 162 6.15 -1.08 1.52
CA ILE A 162 4.80 -1.59 1.33
C ILE A 162 4.69 -2.89 2.13
N PHE A 163 3.58 -3.12 2.82
CA PHE A 163 3.34 -4.38 3.53
C PHE A 163 2.07 -5.08 3.05
N PHE A 164 2.07 -6.41 3.15
CA PHE A 164 0.90 -7.27 3.01
C PHE A 164 0.83 -8.21 4.21
N ASP A 165 -0.31 -8.24 4.87
CA ASP A 165 -0.58 -9.06 6.05
C ASP A 165 -1.63 -10.11 5.71
N PHE A 166 -1.17 -11.35 5.52
CA PHE A 166 -1.98 -12.52 5.18
C PHE A 166 -2.50 -13.24 6.44
N LYS A 167 -2.88 -12.48 7.48
CA LYS A 167 -3.52 -13.02 8.67
C LYS A 167 -4.99 -13.31 8.37
N ASP A 168 -5.41 -14.56 8.62
CA ASP A 168 -6.81 -14.98 8.64
C ASP A 168 -7.59 -14.27 9.76
#